data_AF-A0A2E0YW40-F1
#
_entry.id   AF-A0A2E0YW40-F1
#
_cell.length_a   1.000
_cell.length_b   1.000
_cell.length_c   1.000
_cell.angle_alpha   90.00
_cell.angle_beta   90.00
_cell.angle_gamma   90.00
#
_symmetry.space_group_name_H-M   'P 1'
#
loop_
_entity.id
_entity.type
_entity.pdbx_description
1 polymer ?
#
loop_
_entity_poly.entity_id
_entity_poly.type
_entity_poly.pdbx_seq_one_letter_code
_entity_poly.pdbx_strand_id
1 'polypeptide(L)'
;MKKPALAVSALALAVSQAYAGTDTWFTPLTQSSVVKAPNDVHELTSPWIAPPELKFTNLTSLREVESNIGESIVRVNAEAAGRDPNVASMIDMMWFSPDGKHLFLPHETPIGAGLSRYNMKQDITEILFMGDEGGAHGDWSNDFGAFDPSHVTPNGTVWLGEEWAGTGRMVEFLDPYGKAPNNPVMGEGEVDDQVRVLDAFPLVSQEGIGFSQKWPNQVVYFVDENRSGSIYKMRFKKPGDYSTGQVYVLKIDNFNEDPSLEYYDTVTPRIGKATWVPMTDRNGNLVDAVSNDPFNEPFGGRQAADDVGGTPYGRPEDVEVGTLANNREVLYFAATSENTIYSVEMRGQKKATVRIFASDANTPKNDGFDPTTASLDAPDNLAQDALGNIYIIEDNPNTTQIGANGGDVWFARDTNNDGVAESVDHMLSLGVNQSEATGMIFNPVKPTEFAIAVQHPASTDLFNVPDGLGDAVWNVEIKQTPENKQFLKALKAVTKNPNL
;
A
#
# COMPACT_ATOMS: atom_id res chain seq x y z
N MET A 1 -48.27 38.90 -9.21
CA MET A 1 -47.76 37.55 -8.92
C MET A 1 -46.24 37.61 -8.93
N LYS A 2 -45.62 37.40 -7.76
CA LYS A 2 -44.17 37.52 -7.53
C LYS A 2 -43.50 36.19 -7.90
N LYS A 3 -42.43 36.25 -8.68
CA LYS A 3 -41.53 35.11 -8.95
C LYS A 3 -40.73 34.81 -7.66
N PRO A 4 -40.55 33.55 -7.24
CA PRO A 4 -39.66 33.24 -6.14
C PRO A 4 -38.22 33.27 -6.64
N ALA A 5 -37.37 34.05 -5.97
CA ALA A 5 -35.93 33.97 -6.10
C ALA A 5 -35.46 32.82 -5.19
N LEU A 6 -34.85 31.77 -5.77
CA LEU A 6 -34.06 30.82 -4.99
C LEU A 6 -32.72 31.49 -4.68
N ALA A 7 -32.56 31.92 -3.43
CA ALA A 7 -31.24 32.16 -2.85
C ALA A 7 -30.66 30.79 -2.50
N VAL A 8 -29.70 30.31 -3.29
CA VAL A 8 -28.81 29.22 -2.88
C VAL A 8 -27.64 29.88 -2.17
N SER A 9 -27.69 29.85 -0.85
CA SER A 9 -26.61 30.26 0.03
C SER A 9 -25.41 29.35 -0.20
N ALA A 10 -24.33 29.89 -0.75
CA ALA A 10 -23.03 29.25 -0.76
C ALA A 10 -22.49 29.26 0.68
N LEU A 11 -22.70 28.18 1.41
CA LEU A 11 -21.95 27.92 2.64
C LEU A 11 -20.57 27.39 2.21
N ALA A 12 -19.60 28.30 2.10
CA ALA A 12 -18.21 27.90 2.01
C ALA A 12 -17.83 27.25 3.36
N LEU A 13 -17.88 25.91 3.41
CA LEU A 13 -17.21 25.15 4.45
C LEU A 13 -15.71 25.42 4.28
N ALA A 14 -15.14 26.18 5.20
CA ALA A 14 -13.68 26.25 5.33
C ALA A 14 -13.19 24.86 5.72
N VAL A 15 -12.74 24.08 4.73
CA VAL A 15 -11.96 22.87 4.97
C VAL A 15 -10.66 23.36 5.59
N SER A 16 -10.46 23.10 6.89
CA SER A 16 -9.12 23.22 7.46
C SER A 16 -8.26 22.19 6.75
N GLN A 17 -7.44 22.62 5.80
CA GLN A 17 -6.38 21.78 5.29
C GLN A 17 -5.49 21.43 6.49
N ALA A 18 -5.46 20.15 6.85
CA ALA A 18 -4.46 19.65 7.77
C ALA A 18 -3.11 19.83 7.09
N TYR A 19 -2.15 20.44 7.78
CA TYR A 19 -0.77 20.46 7.34
C TYR A 19 -0.11 19.22 7.93
N ALA A 20 0.51 18.41 7.08
CA ALA A 20 1.44 17.36 7.52
C ALA A 20 2.63 17.99 8.24
N GLY A 21 3.40 17.17 8.95
CA GLY A 21 4.59 17.62 9.64
C GLY A 21 4.40 17.91 11.10
N THR A 22 3.93 16.92 11.84
CA THR A 22 3.92 17.03 13.30
C THR A 22 5.24 16.58 13.89
N ASP A 23 5.53 17.06 15.09
CA ASP A 23 6.55 16.45 15.95
C ASP A 23 6.10 15.04 16.38
N THR A 24 7.02 14.26 16.95
CA THR A 24 6.73 12.90 17.44
C THR A 24 5.67 12.95 18.55
N TRP A 25 4.76 11.97 18.55
CA TRP A 25 3.67 11.86 19.54
C TRP A 25 3.84 10.66 20.51
N PHE A 26 4.95 9.94 20.40
CA PHE A 26 5.32 8.78 21.20
C PHE A 26 6.79 8.87 21.64
N THR A 27 7.22 7.99 22.55
CA THR A 27 8.65 7.81 22.85
C THR A 27 9.23 6.76 21.92
N PRO A 28 10.18 7.08 21.02
CA PRO A 28 10.73 6.12 20.08
C PRO A 28 11.46 4.96 20.73
N LEU A 29 11.45 3.80 20.06
CA LEU A 29 12.21 2.62 20.45
C LEU A 29 13.72 2.84 20.19
N THR A 30 14.55 2.15 20.98
CA THR A 30 16.02 2.27 20.91
C THR A 30 16.70 1.05 20.27
N GLN A 31 15.93 0.03 19.89
CA GLN A 31 16.41 -1.17 19.23
C GLN A 31 15.23 -1.92 18.62
N SER A 32 15.49 -2.67 17.55
CA SER A 32 14.53 -3.62 16.99
C SER A 32 14.28 -4.77 17.99
N SER A 33 13.07 -5.31 17.94
CA SER A 33 12.70 -6.58 18.54
C SER A 33 13.52 -7.70 17.91
N VAL A 34 13.57 -8.85 18.59
CA VAL A 34 14.15 -10.05 18.01
C VAL A 34 13.04 -11.01 17.62
N VAL A 35 13.20 -11.64 16.46
CA VAL A 35 12.31 -12.70 15.97
C VAL A 35 12.21 -13.82 17.01
N LYS A 36 10.97 -14.18 17.35
CA LYS A 36 10.61 -15.25 18.28
C LYS A 36 10.20 -16.51 17.53
N ALA A 37 9.95 -17.58 18.27
CA ALA A 37 9.46 -18.82 17.67
C ALA A 37 8.01 -18.64 17.16
N PRO A 38 7.57 -19.43 16.16
CA PRO A 38 6.17 -19.45 15.77
C PRO A 38 5.26 -19.78 16.97
N ASN A 39 4.08 -19.17 17.02
CA ASN A 39 3.12 -19.24 18.13
C ASN A 39 3.65 -18.74 19.49
N ASP A 40 4.71 -17.91 19.51
CA ASP A 40 5.12 -17.24 20.72
C ASP A 40 3.98 -16.36 21.27
N VAL A 41 3.92 -16.16 22.59
CA VAL A 41 2.87 -15.35 23.23
C VAL A 41 2.76 -13.94 22.64
N HIS A 42 3.88 -13.39 22.15
CA HIS A 42 3.89 -12.11 21.46
C HIS A 42 3.12 -12.17 20.15
N GLU A 43 3.33 -13.17 19.30
CA GLU A 43 2.54 -13.37 18.08
C GLU A 43 1.03 -13.44 18.40
N LEU A 44 0.67 -14.14 19.47
CA LEU A 44 -0.72 -14.38 19.84
C LEU A 44 -1.45 -13.18 20.49
N THR A 45 -0.71 -12.17 20.98
CA THR A 45 -1.31 -11.11 21.83
C THR A 45 -0.82 -9.70 21.55
N SER A 46 0.42 -9.55 21.09
CA SER A 46 1.13 -8.28 20.90
C SER A 46 2.38 -8.49 20.01
N PRO A 47 2.20 -8.64 18.68
CA PRO A 47 3.29 -9.06 17.79
C PRO A 47 4.39 -8.02 17.64
N TRP A 48 4.10 -6.74 17.92
CA TRP A 48 5.09 -5.66 17.96
C TRP A 48 5.52 -5.29 19.39
N ILE A 49 6.81 -5.00 19.56
CA ILE A 49 7.26 -4.08 20.61
C ILE A 49 6.83 -2.68 20.19
N ALA A 50 6.24 -1.92 21.13
CA ALA A 50 5.58 -0.66 20.83
C ALA A 50 5.65 0.32 22.01
N PRO A 51 5.53 1.63 21.75
CA PRO A 51 5.36 2.66 22.75
C PRO A 51 4.12 2.42 23.63
N PRO A 52 4.13 2.83 24.91
CA PRO A 52 3.02 2.62 25.84
C PRO A 52 1.72 3.33 25.44
N GLU A 53 1.82 4.33 24.55
CA GLU A 53 0.69 5.03 23.93
C GLU A 53 -0.19 4.10 23.09
N LEU A 54 0.32 2.96 22.62
CA LEU A 54 -0.41 2.09 21.71
C LEU A 54 -1.16 0.98 22.43
N LYS A 55 -2.24 0.51 21.81
CA LYS A 55 -3.05 -0.62 22.28
C LYS A 55 -3.44 -1.49 21.10
N PHE A 56 -3.03 -2.74 21.15
CA PHE A 56 -3.31 -3.73 20.11
C PHE A 56 -4.59 -4.49 20.44
N THR A 57 -5.36 -4.80 19.41
CA THR A 57 -6.51 -5.69 19.45
C THR A 57 -6.47 -6.50 18.18
N ASN A 58 -6.38 -7.83 18.27
CA ASN A 58 -6.51 -8.69 17.10
C ASN A 58 -7.93 -8.52 16.55
N LEU A 59 -8.04 -8.16 15.28
CA LEU A 59 -9.31 -8.00 14.59
C LEU A 59 -9.76 -9.33 14.01
N THR A 60 -8.87 -9.99 13.27
CA THR A 60 -9.11 -11.32 12.73
C THR A 60 -7.79 -12.05 12.52
N SER A 61 -7.85 -13.35 12.34
CA SER A 61 -6.72 -14.20 11.97
C SER A 61 -7.17 -15.40 11.18
N LEU A 62 -6.25 -16.01 10.42
CA LEU A 62 -6.52 -17.26 9.71
C LEU A 62 -7.12 -18.31 10.66
N ARG A 63 -6.52 -18.49 11.85
CA ARG A 63 -7.02 -19.44 12.85
C ARG A 63 -8.44 -19.16 13.31
N GLU A 64 -8.76 -17.89 13.56
CA GLU A 64 -10.09 -17.49 13.98
C GLU A 64 -11.12 -17.87 12.92
N VAL A 65 -10.88 -17.46 11.68
CA VAL A 65 -11.76 -17.73 10.53
C VAL A 65 -11.94 -19.23 10.31
N GLU A 66 -10.87 -20.02 10.30
CA GLU A 66 -10.94 -21.47 10.10
C GLU A 66 -11.64 -22.21 11.25
N SER A 67 -11.71 -21.60 12.44
CA SER A 67 -12.39 -22.19 13.61
C SER A 67 -13.89 -21.90 13.66
N ASN A 68 -14.38 -20.94 12.87
CA ASN A 68 -15.75 -20.44 12.92
C ASN A 68 -16.60 -20.91 11.74
N ILE A 69 -17.77 -21.48 12.03
CA ILE A 69 -18.74 -21.84 11.00
C ILE A 69 -19.39 -20.57 10.45
N GLY A 70 -19.29 -20.38 9.13
CA GLY A 70 -19.92 -19.26 8.42
C GLY A 70 -18.98 -18.12 8.09
N GLU A 71 -17.69 -18.26 8.41
CA GLU A 71 -16.64 -17.37 7.94
C GLU A 71 -15.82 -18.02 6.83
N SER A 72 -15.10 -17.20 6.07
CA SER A 72 -14.22 -17.65 5.01
C SER A 72 -13.13 -16.61 4.73
N ILE A 73 -11.94 -17.08 4.42
CA ILE A 73 -10.78 -16.28 4.00
C ILE A 73 -10.07 -17.04 2.88
N VAL A 74 -9.43 -16.33 1.95
CA VAL A 74 -8.71 -16.99 0.85
C VAL A 74 -7.62 -17.90 1.45
N ARG A 75 -7.65 -19.15 1.00
CA ARG A 75 -6.76 -20.23 1.44
C ARG A 75 -6.48 -21.14 0.27
N VAL A 76 -5.23 -21.16 -0.22
CA VAL A 76 -4.87 -21.85 -1.47
C VAL A 76 -3.95 -23.04 -1.23
N ASN A 77 -3.83 -23.94 -2.22
CA ASN A 77 -2.83 -24.98 -2.19
C ASN A 77 -1.46 -24.47 -2.67
N ALA A 78 -0.72 -23.79 -1.79
CA ALA A 78 0.61 -23.23 -2.11
C ALA A 78 1.60 -24.27 -2.69
N GLU A 79 1.51 -25.54 -2.28
CA GLU A 79 2.38 -26.62 -2.81
C GLU A 79 2.14 -26.83 -4.31
N ALA A 80 0.90 -26.67 -4.79
CA ALA A 80 0.59 -26.77 -6.22
C ALA A 80 1.28 -25.67 -7.05
N ALA A 81 1.56 -24.52 -6.44
CA ALA A 81 2.36 -23.43 -7.01
C ALA A 81 3.88 -23.59 -6.77
N GLY A 82 4.31 -24.68 -6.11
CA GLY A 82 5.71 -24.90 -5.75
C GLY A 82 6.24 -23.96 -4.67
N ARG A 83 5.36 -23.49 -3.77
CA ARG A 83 5.68 -22.58 -2.67
C ARG A 83 5.40 -23.23 -1.32
N ASP A 84 5.99 -22.66 -0.26
CA ASP A 84 5.82 -23.15 1.10
C ASP A 84 4.40 -22.87 1.64
N PRO A 85 3.84 -23.70 2.54
CA PRO A 85 2.46 -23.51 3.02
C PRO A 85 2.22 -22.21 3.81
N ASN A 86 3.25 -21.47 4.23
CA ASN A 86 3.08 -20.19 4.92
C ASN A 86 2.52 -19.10 3.98
N VAL A 87 2.64 -19.27 2.65
CA VAL A 87 2.10 -18.36 1.64
C VAL A 87 0.67 -18.70 1.17
N ALA A 88 -0.04 -19.56 1.91
CA ALA A 88 -1.35 -20.04 1.48
C ALA A 88 -2.51 -19.07 1.81
N SER A 89 -2.27 -17.94 2.51
CA SER A 89 -3.28 -16.88 2.69
C SER A 89 -2.72 -15.49 2.36
N MET A 90 -1.57 -15.08 2.91
CA MET A 90 -0.86 -13.84 2.56
C MET A 90 -1.74 -12.59 2.53
N ILE A 91 -2.24 -12.14 3.69
CA ILE A 91 -3.00 -10.88 3.74
C ILE A 91 -2.05 -9.71 3.51
N ASP A 92 -2.25 -8.97 2.43
CA ASP A 92 -1.44 -7.80 2.11
C ASP A 92 -2.23 -6.48 2.14
N MET A 93 -1.65 -5.40 1.59
CA MET A 93 -2.01 -3.99 1.64
C MET A 93 -3.52 -3.71 1.69
N MET A 94 -4.07 -3.84 2.89
CA MET A 94 -5.51 -3.78 3.12
C MET A 94 -6.04 -2.35 3.04
N TRP A 95 -7.33 -2.22 2.71
CA TRP A 95 -7.98 -0.93 2.62
C TRP A 95 -9.28 -0.84 3.43
N PHE A 96 -9.51 0.28 4.10
CA PHE A 96 -10.75 0.54 4.82
C PHE A 96 -11.90 0.91 3.88
N SER A 97 -13.11 0.41 4.17
CA SER A 97 -14.30 1.04 3.62
C SER A 97 -14.40 2.51 4.06
N PRO A 98 -14.98 3.42 3.26
CA PRO A 98 -15.08 4.84 3.62
C PRO A 98 -15.86 5.12 4.90
N ASP A 99 -16.72 4.19 5.33
CA ASP A 99 -17.44 4.27 6.60
C ASP A 99 -16.71 3.62 7.79
N GLY A 100 -15.50 3.09 7.54
CA GLY A 100 -14.61 2.43 8.49
C GLY A 100 -15.20 1.21 9.17
N LYS A 101 -16.16 0.53 8.53
CA LYS A 101 -16.81 -0.68 9.06
C LYS A 101 -16.22 -1.97 8.51
N HIS A 102 -15.61 -1.92 7.35
CA HIS A 102 -15.01 -3.07 6.70
C HIS A 102 -13.54 -2.81 6.40
N LEU A 103 -12.76 -3.89 6.42
CA LEU A 103 -11.45 -3.96 5.80
C LEU A 103 -11.55 -4.88 4.58
N PHE A 104 -10.97 -4.44 3.47
CA PHE A 104 -10.75 -5.24 2.28
C PHE A 104 -9.33 -5.79 2.36
N LEU A 105 -9.22 -7.11 2.30
CA LEU A 105 -8.00 -7.87 2.51
C LEU A 105 -7.60 -8.50 1.16
N PRO A 106 -6.65 -7.92 0.41
CA PRO A 106 -6.06 -8.60 -0.73
C PRO A 106 -5.24 -9.79 -0.25
N HIS A 107 -5.06 -10.76 -1.14
CA HIS A 107 -4.34 -11.99 -0.86
C HIS A 107 -3.21 -12.17 -1.87
N GLU A 108 -1.98 -12.03 -1.40
CA GLU A 108 -0.74 -12.11 -2.20
C GLU A 108 -0.38 -13.57 -2.57
N THR A 109 -1.34 -14.48 -2.53
CA THR A 109 -1.09 -15.91 -2.73
C THR A 109 -0.56 -16.20 -4.13
N PRO A 110 0.31 -17.21 -4.30
CA PRO A 110 1.01 -17.46 -5.57
C PRO A 110 0.10 -17.97 -6.71
N ILE A 111 -1.11 -18.39 -6.37
CA ILE A 111 -2.24 -18.78 -7.24
C ILE A 111 -3.52 -18.49 -6.45
N GLY A 112 -4.69 -18.52 -7.07
CA GLY A 112 -5.97 -18.39 -6.37
C GLY A 112 -6.14 -17.07 -5.62
N ALA A 113 -5.35 -16.05 -5.94
CA ALA A 113 -5.41 -14.76 -5.26
C ALA A 113 -6.82 -14.17 -5.37
N GLY A 114 -7.19 -13.40 -4.36
CA GLY A 114 -8.55 -12.92 -4.22
C GLY A 114 -8.68 -11.78 -3.23
N LEU A 115 -9.93 -11.49 -2.88
CA LEU A 115 -10.27 -10.43 -1.94
C LEU A 115 -11.21 -10.97 -0.87
N SER A 116 -10.79 -10.87 0.38
CA SER A 116 -11.65 -11.06 1.53
C SER A 116 -12.14 -9.71 2.09
N ARG A 117 -13.27 -9.75 2.80
CA ARG A 117 -13.82 -8.60 3.51
C ARG A 117 -14.03 -8.98 4.97
N TYR A 118 -13.38 -8.26 5.86
CA TYR A 118 -13.63 -8.35 7.30
C TYR A 118 -14.62 -7.27 7.73
N ASN A 119 -15.70 -7.67 8.41
CA ASN A 119 -16.67 -6.76 8.99
C ASN A 119 -16.40 -6.56 10.47
N MET A 120 -15.81 -5.42 10.83
CA MET A 120 -15.37 -5.12 12.19
C MET A 120 -16.50 -5.09 13.24
N LYS A 121 -17.74 -4.88 12.81
CA LYS A 121 -18.89 -4.80 13.73
C LYS A 121 -19.46 -6.18 14.03
N GLN A 122 -19.51 -7.03 13.02
CA GLN A 122 -20.07 -8.36 13.11
C GLN A 122 -19.04 -9.39 13.54
N ASP A 123 -17.76 -9.06 13.38
CA ASP A 123 -16.63 -9.95 13.64
C ASP A 123 -16.74 -11.20 12.75
N ILE A 124 -16.80 -10.95 11.43
CA ILE A 124 -17.00 -11.96 10.40
C ILE A 124 -16.11 -11.61 9.22
N THR A 125 -15.33 -12.58 8.74
CA THR A 125 -14.61 -12.51 7.46
C THR A 125 -15.34 -13.33 6.39
N GLU A 126 -15.46 -12.76 5.19
CA GLU A 126 -16.05 -13.44 4.02
C GLU A 126 -15.15 -13.25 2.79
N ILE A 127 -15.03 -14.27 1.93
CA ILE A 127 -14.40 -14.14 0.61
C ILE A 127 -15.39 -13.44 -0.34
N LEU A 128 -14.94 -12.38 -1.02
CA LEU A 128 -15.71 -11.70 -2.05
C LEU A 128 -15.49 -12.31 -3.43
N PHE A 129 -14.25 -12.64 -3.77
CA PHE A 129 -13.90 -13.48 -4.93
C PHE A 129 -12.49 -14.09 -4.73
N MET A 130 -12.19 -15.14 -5.48
CA MET A 130 -10.84 -15.72 -5.60
C MET A 130 -10.66 -16.38 -6.96
N GLY A 131 -9.40 -16.51 -7.39
CA GLY A 131 -9.04 -17.30 -8.57
C GLY A 131 -9.34 -18.80 -8.42
N ASP A 132 -9.30 -19.54 -9.53
CA ASP A 132 -9.62 -20.97 -9.58
C ASP A 132 -8.40 -21.90 -9.35
N GLU A 133 -7.25 -21.34 -8.96
CA GLU A 133 -5.97 -22.05 -8.79
C GLU A 133 -5.42 -22.68 -10.09
N GLY A 134 -6.00 -22.37 -11.26
CA GLY A 134 -5.56 -22.84 -12.57
C GLY A 134 -4.13 -22.43 -12.94
N GLY A 135 -3.60 -21.37 -12.32
CA GLY A 135 -2.25 -20.86 -12.49
C GLY A 135 -1.18 -21.89 -12.14
N ALA A 136 -1.48 -22.86 -11.25
CA ALA A 136 -0.62 -24.01 -10.95
C ALA A 136 -0.34 -24.89 -12.18
N HIS A 137 -1.15 -24.76 -13.22
CA HIS A 137 -1.04 -25.47 -14.49
C HIS A 137 -0.80 -24.53 -15.67
N GLY A 138 -0.52 -23.25 -15.41
CA GLY A 138 -0.30 -22.21 -16.41
C GLY A 138 -1.56 -21.65 -17.05
N ASP A 139 -2.74 -21.92 -16.50
CA ASP A 139 -4.01 -21.33 -16.95
C ASP A 139 -4.40 -20.15 -16.05
N TRP A 140 -4.23 -18.94 -16.55
CA TRP A 140 -4.52 -17.68 -15.84
C TRP A 140 -5.84 -17.02 -16.30
N SER A 141 -6.68 -17.77 -17.04
CA SER A 141 -7.91 -17.22 -17.61
C SER A 141 -8.94 -16.82 -16.55
N ASN A 142 -9.03 -17.60 -15.47
CA ASN A 142 -9.85 -17.31 -14.30
C ASN A 142 -9.03 -17.25 -12.99
N ASP A 143 -7.71 -17.35 -13.08
CA ASP A 143 -6.83 -17.32 -11.91
C ASP A 143 -6.09 -16.00 -11.78
N PHE A 144 -5.65 -15.72 -10.56
CA PHE A 144 -4.87 -14.54 -10.19
C PHE A 144 -3.78 -14.94 -9.20
N GLY A 145 -2.75 -14.11 -9.08
CA GLY A 145 -1.73 -14.30 -8.06
C GLY A 145 -1.10 -13.01 -7.61
N ALA A 146 -0.51 -13.06 -6.41
CA ALA A 146 0.23 -11.96 -5.81
C ALA A 146 -0.56 -10.64 -5.79
N PHE A 147 -1.80 -10.63 -5.27
CA PHE A 147 -2.48 -9.35 -5.05
C PHE A 147 -1.87 -8.62 -3.87
N ASP A 148 -1.15 -7.55 -4.18
CA ASP A 148 -0.39 -6.80 -3.20
C ASP A 148 -1.14 -5.51 -2.79
N PRO A 149 -1.43 -4.54 -3.68
CA PRO A 149 -2.29 -3.41 -3.31
C PRO A 149 -3.77 -3.78 -3.29
N SER A 150 -4.50 -3.30 -2.30
CA SER A 150 -5.93 -3.00 -2.46
C SER A 150 -6.23 -1.51 -2.27
N HIS A 151 -7.15 -0.96 -3.06
CA HIS A 151 -7.56 0.43 -2.88
C HIS A 151 -9.04 0.64 -3.19
N VAL A 152 -9.80 1.23 -2.26
CA VAL A 152 -11.18 1.65 -2.55
C VAL A 152 -11.18 2.82 -3.52
N THR A 153 -11.82 2.67 -4.66
CA THR A 153 -11.80 3.69 -5.69
C THR A 153 -12.85 4.78 -5.42
N PRO A 154 -12.73 5.96 -6.06
CA PRO A 154 -13.77 6.98 -5.98
C PRO A 154 -15.14 6.56 -6.53
N ASN A 155 -15.23 5.45 -7.27
CA ASN A 155 -16.49 4.88 -7.73
C ASN A 155 -17.15 3.98 -6.66
N GLY A 156 -16.49 3.72 -5.53
CA GLY A 156 -16.95 2.79 -4.49
C GLY A 156 -16.70 1.32 -4.84
N THR A 157 -15.82 1.05 -5.79
CA THR A 157 -15.29 -0.30 -6.12
C THR A 157 -13.97 -0.54 -5.38
N VAL A 158 -13.42 -1.74 -5.44
CA VAL A 158 -12.06 -2.03 -4.92
C VAL A 158 -11.17 -2.42 -6.09
N TRP A 159 -9.98 -1.83 -6.16
CA TRP A 159 -8.92 -2.27 -7.06
C TRP A 159 -7.93 -3.17 -6.35
N LEU A 160 -7.33 -4.07 -7.13
CA LEU A 160 -6.30 -5.02 -6.75
C LEU A 160 -5.25 -5.06 -7.85
N GLY A 161 -3.98 -5.15 -7.50
CA GLY A 161 -2.87 -5.22 -8.46
C GLY A 161 -2.11 -6.53 -8.28
N GLU A 162 -1.85 -7.26 -9.36
CA GLU A 162 -0.94 -8.40 -9.28
C GLU A 162 0.52 -7.94 -9.34
N GLU A 163 1.34 -8.43 -8.42
CA GLU A 163 2.76 -8.08 -8.26
C GLU A 163 3.67 -8.98 -9.12
N TRP A 164 3.12 -9.73 -10.08
CA TRP A 164 3.91 -10.54 -11.00
C TRP A 164 4.86 -9.70 -11.87
N ALA A 165 6.17 -9.97 -11.72
CA ALA A 165 7.28 -9.42 -12.52
C ALA A 165 6.90 -9.14 -13.98
N GLY A 166 6.45 -7.92 -14.26
CA GLY A 166 6.14 -7.43 -15.61
C GLY A 166 4.89 -8.00 -16.29
N THR A 167 4.09 -8.84 -15.62
CA THR A 167 2.84 -9.38 -16.17
C THR A 167 1.60 -9.02 -15.36
N GLY A 168 1.79 -8.28 -14.27
CA GLY A 168 0.74 -7.96 -13.32
C GLY A 168 -0.43 -7.19 -13.92
N ARG A 169 -1.64 -7.71 -13.71
CA ARG A 169 -2.89 -7.09 -14.12
C ARG A 169 -3.42 -6.19 -13.00
N MET A 170 -4.04 -5.09 -13.38
CA MET A 170 -4.91 -4.32 -12.49
C MET A 170 -6.33 -4.88 -12.57
N VAL A 171 -6.94 -5.20 -11.44
CA VAL A 171 -8.25 -5.86 -11.33
C VAL A 171 -9.19 -5.00 -10.51
N GLU A 172 -10.46 -4.93 -10.90
CA GLU A 172 -11.51 -4.21 -10.19
C GLU A 172 -12.63 -5.15 -9.75
N PHE A 173 -12.97 -5.11 -8.47
CA PHE A 173 -14.18 -5.72 -7.91
C PHE A 173 -15.30 -4.69 -7.76
N LEU A 174 -16.46 -4.98 -8.39
CA LEU A 174 -17.50 -3.99 -8.65
C LEU A 174 -18.49 -3.77 -7.49
N ASP A 175 -18.79 -4.79 -6.68
CA ASP A 175 -19.76 -4.69 -5.55
C ASP A 175 -19.16 -5.12 -4.20
N PRO A 176 -18.14 -4.42 -3.68
CA PRO A 176 -17.46 -4.77 -2.44
C PRO A 176 -18.36 -4.71 -1.18
N TYR A 177 -19.51 -4.03 -1.27
CA TYR A 177 -20.46 -3.86 -0.16
C TYR A 177 -21.67 -4.79 -0.26
N GLY A 178 -21.78 -5.54 -1.36
CA GLY A 178 -22.82 -6.52 -1.58
C GLY A 178 -22.76 -7.69 -0.61
N LYS A 179 -23.74 -8.59 -0.73
CA LYS A 179 -23.69 -9.88 -0.05
C LYS A 179 -22.55 -10.70 -0.66
N ALA A 180 -21.72 -11.33 0.17
CA ALA A 180 -20.73 -12.28 -0.32
C ALA A 180 -21.43 -13.40 -1.14
N PRO A 181 -20.81 -13.84 -2.24
CA PRO A 181 -21.34 -14.91 -3.08
C PRO A 181 -21.33 -16.24 -2.33
N ASN A 182 -22.18 -17.19 -2.72
CA ASN A 182 -22.09 -18.54 -2.13
C ASN A 182 -20.92 -19.34 -2.74
N ASN A 183 -20.56 -19.06 -4.00
CA ASN A 183 -19.37 -19.57 -4.67
C ASN A 183 -18.51 -18.39 -5.15
N PRO A 184 -17.42 -18.05 -4.44
CA PRO A 184 -16.54 -16.93 -4.78
C PRO A 184 -15.50 -17.24 -5.87
N VAL A 185 -15.45 -18.47 -6.39
CA VAL A 185 -14.43 -18.90 -7.34
C VAL A 185 -14.75 -18.42 -8.75
N MET A 186 -13.80 -17.78 -9.41
CA MET A 186 -13.92 -17.31 -10.80
C MET A 186 -14.10 -18.46 -11.79
N GLY A 187 -14.90 -18.27 -12.84
CA GLY A 187 -15.16 -19.27 -13.88
C GLY A 187 -16.13 -20.41 -13.48
N GLU A 188 -16.40 -20.55 -12.19
CA GLU A 188 -17.34 -21.53 -11.64
C GLU A 188 -18.45 -20.89 -10.77
N GLY A 189 -18.29 -19.60 -10.43
CA GLY A 189 -19.02 -18.94 -9.36
C GLY A 189 -20.02 -17.88 -9.79
N GLU A 190 -20.51 -17.15 -8.78
CA GLU A 190 -21.48 -16.06 -8.94
C GLU A 190 -20.79 -14.70 -9.18
N VAL A 191 -19.46 -14.70 -9.40
CA VAL A 191 -18.57 -13.52 -9.33
C VAL A 191 -18.05 -13.02 -10.67
N ASP A 192 -18.20 -13.76 -11.76
CA ASP A 192 -17.61 -13.40 -13.07
C ASP A 192 -18.05 -12.01 -13.56
N ASP A 193 -19.31 -11.63 -13.32
CA ASP A 193 -19.85 -10.32 -13.69
C ASP A 193 -19.47 -9.20 -12.70
N GLN A 194 -18.77 -9.53 -11.60
CA GLN A 194 -18.33 -8.60 -10.55
C GLN A 194 -16.83 -8.28 -10.62
N VAL A 195 -16.06 -9.04 -11.41
CA VAL A 195 -14.61 -8.86 -11.54
C VAL A 195 -14.30 -8.38 -12.96
N ARG A 196 -13.43 -7.38 -13.06
CA ARG A 196 -12.96 -6.85 -14.35
C ARG A 196 -11.46 -6.57 -14.32
N VAL A 197 -10.73 -7.10 -15.30
CA VAL A 197 -9.36 -6.66 -15.58
C VAL A 197 -9.39 -5.29 -16.28
N LEU A 198 -8.53 -4.38 -15.84
CA LEU A 198 -8.43 -3.01 -16.36
C LEU A 198 -7.32 -2.93 -17.42
N ASP A 199 -7.64 -3.34 -18.65
CA ASP A 199 -6.70 -3.38 -19.79
C ASP A 199 -6.09 -2.03 -20.21
N ALA A 200 -6.50 -0.93 -19.57
CA ALA A 200 -5.93 0.40 -19.79
C ALA A 200 -4.68 0.67 -18.95
N PHE A 201 -4.33 -0.25 -18.04
CA PHE A 201 -3.11 -0.21 -17.24
C PHE A 201 -2.00 -1.04 -17.91
N PRO A 202 -0.76 -0.52 -17.97
CA PRO A 202 0.38 -1.33 -18.38
C PRO A 202 0.55 -2.57 -17.50
N LEU A 203 0.99 -3.67 -18.11
CA LEU A 203 1.43 -4.87 -17.40
C LEU A 203 2.81 -4.59 -16.78
N VAL A 204 2.83 -4.49 -15.46
CA VAL A 204 4.00 -4.26 -14.58
C VAL A 204 3.80 -5.05 -13.28
N SER A 205 4.82 -5.15 -12.42
CA SER A 205 4.57 -5.63 -11.05
C SER A 205 3.78 -4.56 -10.29
N GLN A 206 2.47 -4.75 -10.16
CA GLN A 206 1.60 -3.76 -9.54
C GLN A 206 1.78 -3.81 -8.03
N GLU A 207 2.08 -2.66 -7.46
CA GLU A 207 2.31 -2.48 -6.03
C GLU A 207 1.55 -1.22 -5.60
N GLY A 208 2.14 -0.26 -4.89
CA GLY A 208 1.44 0.97 -4.47
C GLY A 208 0.55 1.65 -5.51
N ILE A 209 -0.72 1.91 -5.15
CA ILE A 209 -1.70 2.66 -5.97
C ILE A 209 -2.16 3.90 -5.20
N GLY A 210 -2.09 5.08 -5.81
CA GLY A 210 -2.51 6.33 -5.16
C GLY A 210 -3.34 7.24 -6.06
N PHE A 211 -4.56 7.59 -5.63
CA PHE A 211 -5.36 8.59 -6.35
C PHE A 211 -4.90 10.03 -6.02
N SER A 212 -4.88 10.90 -7.03
CA SER A 212 -4.58 12.31 -6.84
C SER A 212 -5.59 12.99 -5.92
N GLN A 213 -5.14 13.61 -4.82
CA GLN A 213 -5.99 14.46 -3.98
C GLN A 213 -6.63 15.61 -4.77
N LYS A 214 -5.91 16.15 -5.75
CA LYS A 214 -6.39 17.27 -6.57
C LYS A 214 -7.37 16.83 -7.65
N TRP A 215 -7.23 15.61 -8.16
CA TRP A 215 -8.00 15.08 -9.29
C TRP A 215 -8.42 13.62 -9.05
N PRO A 216 -9.15 13.31 -7.97
CA PRO A 216 -9.31 11.94 -7.45
C PRO A 216 -9.94 10.98 -8.47
N ASN A 217 -10.89 11.43 -9.27
CA ASN A 217 -11.54 10.55 -10.27
C ASN A 217 -10.85 10.61 -11.64
N GLN A 218 -9.67 11.22 -11.75
CA GLN A 218 -9.04 11.53 -13.03
C GLN A 218 -7.58 11.14 -13.11
N VAL A 219 -6.85 11.13 -12.00
CA VAL A 219 -5.42 10.86 -11.98
C VAL A 219 -5.13 9.83 -10.91
N VAL A 220 -4.40 8.79 -11.29
CA VAL A 220 -3.87 7.76 -10.40
C VAL A 220 -2.37 7.63 -10.64
N TYR A 221 -1.63 7.36 -9.57
CA TYR A 221 -0.23 7.00 -9.54
C TYR A 221 -0.13 5.51 -9.22
N PHE A 222 0.82 4.83 -9.84
CA PHE A 222 1.13 3.44 -9.57
C PHE A 222 2.60 3.19 -9.91
N VAL A 223 3.14 2.06 -9.48
CA VAL A 223 4.57 1.75 -9.64
C VAL A 223 4.78 0.40 -10.35
N ASP A 224 6.04 0.02 -10.51
CA ASP A 224 6.46 -1.28 -11.01
C ASP A 224 7.47 -1.84 -10.03
N GLU A 225 7.08 -2.83 -9.22
CA GLU A 225 7.96 -3.45 -8.23
C GLU A 225 9.04 -4.29 -8.93
N ASN A 226 10.12 -3.62 -9.30
CA ASN A 226 11.28 -4.26 -9.86
C ASN A 226 12.52 -3.42 -9.59
N ARG A 227 13.69 -4.04 -9.58
CA ARG A 227 14.95 -3.31 -9.39
C ARG A 227 15.26 -2.30 -10.51
N SER A 228 14.58 -2.38 -11.64
CA SER A 228 14.60 -1.39 -12.74
C SER A 228 13.24 -0.67 -12.91
N GLY A 229 12.36 -0.78 -11.92
CA GLY A 229 10.99 -0.32 -11.94
C GLY A 229 10.86 1.20 -12.02
N SER A 230 9.75 1.68 -12.57
CA SER A 230 9.48 3.10 -12.76
C SER A 230 8.24 3.57 -12.00
N ILE A 231 8.10 4.89 -11.86
CA ILE A 231 6.90 5.51 -11.28
C ILE A 231 5.99 6.00 -12.40
N TYR A 232 4.74 5.56 -12.37
CA TYR A 232 3.75 5.83 -13.41
C TYR A 232 2.68 6.80 -12.92
N LYS A 233 2.04 7.44 -13.89
CA LYS A 233 0.85 8.25 -13.69
C LYS A 233 -0.09 8.02 -14.85
N MET A 234 -1.33 7.64 -14.56
CA MET A 234 -2.40 7.59 -15.55
C MET A 234 -3.37 8.74 -15.35
N ARG A 235 -3.79 9.35 -16.45
CA ARG A 235 -4.90 10.30 -16.47
C ARG A 235 -6.06 9.74 -17.29
N PHE A 236 -7.17 9.42 -16.64
CA PHE A 236 -8.37 8.93 -17.30
C PHE A 236 -8.92 9.94 -18.31
N LYS A 237 -9.36 9.43 -19.46
CA LYS A 237 -9.93 10.25 -20.54
C LYS A 237 -11.20 10.96 -20.08
N LYS A 238 -12.01 10.25 -19.29
CA LYS A 238 -13.24 10.72 -18.66
C LYS A 238 -13.15 10.42 -17.15
N PRO A 239 -13.50 11.38 -16.27
CA PRO A 239 -13.46 11.14 -14.82
C PRO A 239 -14.33 9.94 -14.40
N GLY A 240 -13.77 9.03 -13.59
CA GLY A 240 -14.43 7.83 -13.07
C GLY A 240 -14.63 6.71 -14.10
N ASP A 241 -14.08 6.85 -15.31
CA ASP A 241 -14.13 5.84 -16.35
C ASP A 241 -12.73 5.25 -16.55
N TYR A 242 -12.54 4.05 -16.01
CA TYR A 242 -11.24 3.38 -15.92
C TYR A 242 -10.86 2.64 -17.21
N SER A 243 -11.71 2.68 -18.24
CA SER A 243 -11.50 1.93 -19.49
C SER A 243 -10.46 2.54 -20.44
N THR A 244 -10.07 3.80 -20.25
CA THR A 244 -9.10 4.47 -21.13
C THR A 244 -8.47 5.69 -20.46
N GLY A 245 -7.18 5.90 -20.68
CA GLY A 245 -6.49 7.10 -20.25
C GLY A 245 -5.16 7.30 -20.96
N GLN A 246 -4.49 8.37 -20.56
CA GLN A 246 -3.13 8.65 -20.96
C GLN A 246 -2.16 8.21 -19.87
N VAL A 247 -1.21 7.35 -20.22
CA VAL A 247 -0.19 6.84 -19.31
C VAL A 247 1.09 7.66 -19.48
N TYR A 248 1.72 7.98 -18.36
CA TYR A 248 2.97 8.70 -18.26
C TYR A 248 3.92 7.94 -17.34
N VAL A 249 5.22 8.10 -17.58
CA VAL A 249 6.29 7.69 -16.67
C VAL A 249 7.04 8.92 -16.15
N LEU A 250 7.54 8.83 -14.91
CA LEU A 250 8.38 9.87 -14.30
C LEU A 250 9.81 9.79 -14.86
N LYS A 251 10.32 10.91 -15.34
CA LYS A 251 11.70 11.07 -15.81
C LYS A 251 12.38 12.23 -15.10
N ILE A 252 13.50 11.99 -14.43
CA ILE A 252 14.39 13.06 -13.98
C ILE A 252 14.99 13.74 -15.22
N ASP A 253 14.86 15.07 -15.32
CA ASP A 253 15.19 15.83 -16.53
C ASP A 253 16.65 15.67 -16.96
N ASN A 254 17.54 15.41 -15.99
CA ASN A 254 18.98 15.22 -16.21
C ASN A 254 19.41 13.74 -16.20
N PHE A 255 18.49 12.78 -16.06
CA PHE A 255 18.83 11.36 -16.14
C PHE A 255 19.22 11.01 -17.59
N ASN A 256 20.42 10.46 -17.75
CA ASN A 256 21.06 10.18 -19.02
C ASN A 256 21.76 8.80 -19.06
N GLU A 257 21.45 7.95 -18.08
CA GLU A 257 21.88 6.55 -18.02
C GLU A 257 20.89 5.65 -18.77
N ASP A 258 21.22 4.36 -18.81
CA ASP A 258 20.36 3.33 -19.40
C ASP A 258 19.16 3.07 -18.46
N PRO A 259 17.91 3.30 -18.90
CA PRO A 259 16.73 3.15 -18.05
C PRO A 259 16.45 1.70 -17.65
N SER A 260 17.02 0.69 -18.34
CA SER A 260 16.80 -0.71 -17.98
C SER A 260 17.76 -1.24 -16.90
N LEU A 261 18.58 -0.37 -16.30
CA LEU A 261 19.52 -0.78 -15.26
C LEU A 261 18.79 -1.09 -13.95
N GLU A 262 19.27 -2.11 -13.25
CA GLU A 262 18.83 -2.42 -11.89
C GLU A 262 19.56 -1.56 -10.84
N TYR A 263 18.84 -1.19 -9.79
CA TYR A 263 19.32 -0.30 -8.74
C TYR A 263 19.12 -0.89 -7.34
N TYR A 264 20.03 -0.50 -6.45
CA TYR A 264 20.25 -1.03 -5.11
C TYR A 264 20.68 0.11 -4.15
N ASP A 265 20.86 -0.17 -2.86
CA ASP A 265 21.23 0.75 -1.77
C ASP A 265 22.54 1.53 -1.95
N THR A 266 23.42 1.10 -2.86
CA THR A 266 24.74 1.73 -3.11
C THR A 266 24.73 2.81 -4.19
N VAL A 267 23.58 3.09 -4.80
CA VAL A 267 23.49 3.92 -6.00
C VAL A 267 23.36 5.41 -5.68
N THR A 268 23.77 6.26 -6.63
CA THR A 268 23.54 7.71 -6.51
C THR A 268 22.04 7.99 -6.70
N PRO A 269 21.39 8.71 -5.76
CA PRO A 269 19.97 9.01 -5.85
C PRO A 269 19.63 9.81 -7.11
N ARG A 270 18.60 9.38 -7.87
CA ARG A 270 18.14 10.12 -9.06
C ARG A 270 17.06 11.11 -8.66
N ILE A 271 17.49 12.31 -8.27
CA ILE A 271 16.63 13.38 -7.74
C ILE A 271 16.69 14.66 -8.58
N GLY A 272 15.79 15.61 -8.32
CA GLY A 272 15.79 16.94 -8.92
C GLY A 272 14.58 17.23 -9.79
N LYS A 273 14.74 18.10 -10.79
CA LYS A 273 13.64 18.45 -11.71
C LYS A 273 13.25 17.23 -12.53
N ALA A 274 11.95 17.02 -12.70
CA ALA A 274 11.42 15.87 -13.41
C ALA A 274 10.27 16.25 -14.34
N THR A 275 10.01 15.37 -15.30
CA THR A 275 8.93 15.45 -16.28
C THR A 275 8.13 14.15 -16.28
N TRP A 276 6.81 14.27 -16.34
CA TRP A 276 5.92 13.17 -16.69
C TRP A 276 5.91 13.03 -18.22
N VAL A 277 6.57 12.00 -18.73
CA VAL A 277 6.73 11.73 -20.16
C VAL A 277 5.62 10.77 -20.61
N PRO A 278 4.84 11.08 -21.65
CA PRO A 278 3.75 10.22 -22.09
C PRO A 278 4.27 8.95 -22.77
N MET A 279 3.71 7.81 -22.39
CA MET A 279 3.83 6.53 -23.12
C MET A 279 2.67 6.36 -24.12
N THR A 280 1.53 6.98 -23.83
CA THR A 280 0.37 7.00 -24.72
C THR A 280 -0.17 8.40 -24.98
N ASP A 281 -1.06 8.54 -25.96
CA ASP A 281 -1.89 9.72 -26.18
C ASP A 281 -3.14 9.72 -25.27
N ARG A 282 -4.01 10.73 -25.40
CA ARG A 282 -5.23 10.86 -24.57
C ARG A 282 -6.27 9.75 -24.81
N ASN A 283 -6.16 9.02 -25.91
CA ASN A 283 -7.04 7.91 -26.25
C ASN A 283 -6.43 6.55 -25.92
N GLY A 284 -5.25 6.51 -25.29
CA GLY A 284 -4.54 5.27 -24.97
C GLY A 284 -3.70 4.71 -26.13
N ASN A 285 -3.59 5.41 -27.26
CA ASN A 285 -2.72 4.95 -28.35
C ASN A 285 -1.26 5.18 -28.00
N LEU A 286 -0.38 4.25 -28.35
CA LEU A 286 1.07 4.37 -28.11
C LEU A 286 1.66 5.58 -28.84
N VAL A 287 2.65 6.23 -28.21
CA VAL A 287 3.48 7.23 -28.90
C VAL A 287 4.54 6.54 -29.76
N ASP A 288 5.02 7.20 -30.83
CA ASP A 288 5.97 6.61 -31.80
C ASP A 288 7.26 6.04 -31.18
N ALA A 289 7.67 6.51 -30.00
CA ALA A 289 8.87 6.05 -29.32
C ALA A 289 8.70 4.68 -28.64
N VAL A 290 7.47 4.30 -28.28
CA VAL A 290 7.16 3.04 -27.60
C VAL A 290 7.17 1.90 -28.61
N SER A 291 8.01 0.91 -28.38
CA SER A 291 8.31 -0.18 -29.32
C SER A 291 7.46 -1.43 -29.10
N ASN A 292 6.98 -1.66 -27.87
CA ASN A 292 6.16 -2.81 -27.48
C ASN A 292 4.80 -2.36 -26.94
N ASP A 293 3.79 -3.25 -27.01
CA ASP A 293 2.48 -2.97 -26.44
C ASP A 293 2.49 -3.18 -24.91
N PRO A 294 2.42 -2.11 -24.10
CA PRO A 294 2.48 -2.23 -22.65
C PRO A 294 1.26 -2.89 -22.03
N PHE A 295 0.16 -3.05 -22.77
CA PHE A 295 -1.12 -3.53 -22.24
C PHE A 295 -1.35 -5.03 -22.44
N ASN A 296 -0.61 -5.65 -23.36
CA ASN A 296 -0.85 -7.05 -23.76
C ASN A 296 0.42 -7.91 -23.83
N GLU A 297 1.60 -7.31 -23.94
CA GLU A 297 2.85 -8.05 -24.01
C GLU A 297 3.48 -8.18 -22.62
N PRO A 298 3.93 -9.37 -22.21
CA PRO A 298 4.71 -9.55 -20.99
C PRO A 298 5.90 -8.58 -20.92
N PHE A 299 6.10 -7.97 -19.76
CA PHE A 299 7.09 -6.93 -19.49
C PHE A 299 6.93 -5.65 -20.33
N GLY A 300 5.83 -5.53 -21.08
CA GLY A 300 5.60 -4.44 -22.02
C GLY A 300 5.52 -3.08 -21.34
N GLY A 301 4.95 -3.00 -20.13
CA GLY A 301 4.85 -1.75 -19.37
C GLY A 301 6.22 -1.16 -19.03
N ARG A 302 7.11 -1.99 -18.50
CA ARG A 302 8.49 -1.62 -18.16
C ARG A 302 9.29 -1.23 -19.40
N GLN A 303 9.24 -2.04 -20.46
CA GLN A 303 9.94 -1.72 -21.71
C GLN A 303 9.43 -0.41 -22.32
N ALA A 304 8.12 -0.14 -22.28
CA ALA A 304 7.56 1.10 -22.79
C ALA A 304 7.99 2.33 -21.94
N ALA A 305 8.22 2.16 -20.64
CA ALA A 305 8.82 3.19 -19.79
C ALA A 305 10.28 3.45 -20.19
N ASP A 306 11.07 2.39 -20.41
CA ASP A 306 12.46 2.48 -20.87
C ASP A 306 12.58 3.18 -22.22
N ASP A 307 11.69 2.86 -23.17
CA ASP A 307 11.68 3.42 -24.52
C ASP A 307 11.52 4.95 -24.54
N VAL A 308 10.75 5.50 -23.60
CA VAL A 308 10.60 6.95 -23.43
C VAL A 308 11.59 7.55 -22.42
N GLY A 309 12.49 6.71 -21.90
CA GLY A 309 13.55 7.02 -20.96
C GLY A 309 13.02 7.46 -19.61
N GLY A 310 12.07 6.71 -19.05
CA GLY A 310 11.68 6.79 -17.64
C GLY A 310 12.90 6.64 -16.72
N THR A 311 12.81 7.18 -15.51
CA THR A 311 13.88 6.99 -14.52
C THR A 311 13.59 5.75 -13.69
N PRO A 312 14.44 4.72 -13.75
CA PRO A 312 14.31 3.52 -12.93
C PRO A 312 14.70 3.79 -11.48
N TYR A 313 14.10 3.02 -10.59
CA TYR A 313 14.36 2.95 -9.17
C TYR A 313 14.44 1.48 -8.74
N GLY A 314 15.16 1.22 -7.65
CA GLY A 314 15.37 -0.10 -7.10
C GLY A 314 14.15 -0.56 -6.30
N ARG A 315 13.27 -1.30 -6.97
CA ARG A 315 12.07 -1.92 -6.40
C ARG A 315 11.13 -0.89 -5.76
N PRO A 316 10.50 -0.01 -6.57
CA PRO A 316 9.41 0.84 -6.09
C PRO A 316 8.28 0.01 -5.52
N GLU A 317 7.92 0.27 -4.26
CA GLU A 317 6.80 -0.40 -3.59
C GLU A 317 5.67 0.61 -3.32
N ASP A 318 5.10 0.61 -2.13
CA ASP A 318 3.89 1.38 -1.84
C ASP A 318 4.05 2.89 -2.06
N VAL A 319 2.91 3.57 -2.28
CA VAL A 319 2.81 5.00 -2.49
C VAL A 319 1.76 5.66 -1.62
N GLU A 320 2.07 6.88 -1.16
CA GLU A 320 1.13 7.73 -0.45
C GLU A 320 1.00 9.10 -1.12
N VAL A 321 -0.22 9.64 -1.21
CA VAL A 321 -0.48 10.94 -1.87
C VAL A 321 -0.86 11.99 -0.83
N GLY A 322 0.02 12.98 -0.66
CA GLY A 322 -0.13 14.07 0.30
C GLY A 322 -0.22 15.46 -0.32
N THR A 323 -0.18 16.47 0.55
CA THR A 323 0.00 17.88 0.18
C THR A 323 1.06 18.54 1.06
N LEU A 324 2.02 19.21 0.42
CA LEU A 324 3.08 19.96 1.10
C LEU A 324 2.59 21.31 1.64
N ALA A 325 3.39 21.95 2.51
CA ALA A 325 3.10 23.27 3.09
C ALA A 325 2.82 24.36 2.04
N ASN A 326 3.36 24.21 0.83
CA ASN A 326 3.13 25.12 -0.29
C ASN A 326 1.86 24.82 -1.10
N ASN A 327 1.00 23.92 -0.62
CA ASN A 327 -0.26 23.45 -1.22
C ASN A 327 -0.09 22.72 -2.56
N ARG A 328 1.08 22.11 -2.80
CA ARG A 328 1.29 21.23 -3.94
C ARG A 328 1.11 19.79 -3.51
N GLU A 329 0.45 19.03 -4.38
CA GLU A 329 0.37 17.58 -4.27
C GLU A 329 1.77 16.97 -4.33
N VAL A 330 2.00 15.97 -3.50
CA VAL A 330 3.23 15.19 -3.42
C VAL A 330 2.85 13.71 -3.40
N LEU A 331 3.58 12.92 -4.17
CA LEU A 331 3.55 11.46 -4.09
C LEU A 331 4.79 11.01 -3.31
N TYR A 332 4.61 10.20 -2.28
CA TYR A 332 5.68 9.47 -1.63
C TYR A 332 5.71 8.06 -2.20
N PHE A 333 6.89 7.47 -2.35
CA PHE A 333 7.02 6.05 -2.67
C PHE A 333 8.24 5.46 -1.99
N ALA A 334 8.13 4.21 -1.55
CA ALA A 334 9.26 3.44 -1.06
C ALA A 334 10.05 2.85 -2.23
N ALA A 335 11.38 2.83 -2.13
CA ALA A 335 12.27 2.13 -3.06
C ALA A 335 13.10 1.17 -2.25
N THR A 336 12.62 -0.06 -2.18
CA THR A 336 12.96 -1.04 -1.15
C THR A 336 14.37 -1.53 -1.27
N SER A 337 14.79 -1.82 -2.51
CA SER A 337 16.18 -2.19 -2.79
C SER A 337 17.15 -1.03 -2.56
N GLU A 338 16.68 0.20 -2.36
CA GLU A 338 17.51 1.39 -2.11
C GLU A 338 17.49 1.90 -0.68
N ASN A 339 16.73 1.28 0.23
CA ASN A 339 16.55 1.73 1.62
C ASN A 339 16.17 3.22 1.72
N THR A 340 15.31 3.66 0.78
CA THR A 340 15.01 5.07 0.54
C THR A 340 13.55 5.28 0.20
N ILE A 341 12.96 6.32 0.80
CA ILE A 341 11.63 6.83 0.47
C ILE A 341 11.84 8.13 -0.29
N TYR A 342 11.18 8.26 -1.43
CA TYR A 342 11.27 9.44 -2.28
C TYR A 342 10.00 10.28 -2.19
N SER A 343 10.14 11.60 -2.35
CA SER A 343 9.00 12.50 -2.55
C SER A 343 9.01 13.08 -3.96
N VAL A 344 7.84 13.09 -4.63
CA VAL A 344 7.62 13.61 -5.98
C VAL A 344 6.62 14.74 -5.92
N GLU A 345 7.12 15.97 -5.81
CA GLU A 345 6.29 17.16 -5.68
C GLU A 345 5.81 17.67 -7.05
N MET A 346 4.49 17.75 -7.24
CA MET A 346 3.90 18.13 -8.52
C MET A 346 4.12 19.63 -8.84
N ARG A 347 4.65 19.93 -10.03
CA ARG A 347 4.94 21.29 -10.55
C ARG A 347 4.04 21.62 -11.74
N GLY A 348 2.74 21.41 -11.58
CA GLY A 348 1.76 21.49 -12.66
C GLY A 348 1.51 20.12 -13.31
N GLN A 349 0.97 20.09 -14.53
CA GLN A 349 0.49 18.83 -15.11
C GLN A 349 1.61 17.89 -15.61
N LYS A 350 2.74 18.46 -16.05
CA LYS A 350 3.82 17.73 -16.73
C LYS A 350 5.16 17.73 -16.00
N LYS A 351 5.32 18.57 -14.98
CA LYS A 351 6.59 18.75 -14.29
C LYS A 351 6.46 18.32 -12.84
N ALA A 352 7.56 17.85 -12.25
CA ALA A 352 7.67 17.49 -10.85
C ALA A 352 9.05 17.86 -10.29
N THR A 353 9.25 17.69 -8.99
CA THR A 353 10.55 17.74 -8.33
C THR A 353 10.66 16.54 -7.41
N VAL A 354 11.68 15.71 -7.64
CA VAL A 354 11.96 14.51 -6.85
C VAL A 354 13.02 14.82 -5.80
N ARG A 355 12.85 14.31 -4.58
CA ARG A 355 13.81 14.39 -3.47
C ARG A 355 13.86 13.06 -2.74
N ILE A 356 14.92 12.83 -1.97
CA ILE A 356 14.87 11.87 -0.87
C ILE A 356 13.98 12.48 0.19
N PHE A 357 12.91 11.77 0.55
CA PHE A 357 12.09 12.10 1.70
C PHE A 357 12.75 11.59 2.98
N ALA A 358 13.07 10.30 3.00
CA ALA A 358 13.79 9.64 4.09
C ALA A 358 14.68 8.52 3.52
N SER A 359 15.73 8.16 4.23
CA SER A 359 16.64 7.05 3.91
C SER A 359 17.48 6.71 5.14
N ASP A 360 17.95 5.47 5.21
CA ASP A 360 18.81 5.01 6.31
C ASP A 360 20.08 5.87 6.47
N ALA A 361 20.72 6.17 5.33
CA ALA A 361 22.02 6.79 5.27
C ALA A 361 22.01 8.32 5.48
N ASN A 362 20.91 9.00 5.13
CA ASN A 362 20.87 10.46 5.08
C ASN A 362 19.90 11.12 6.06
N THR A 363 19.09 10.34 6.77
CA THR A 363 18.09 10.88 7.70
C THR A 363 18.49 10.58 9.13
N PRO A 364 18.54 11.59 10.01
CA PRO A 364 18.69 11.36 11.44
C PRO A 364 17.64 10.37 11.94
N LYS A 365 18.03 9.54 12.91
CA LYS A 365 17.11 8.61 13.58
C LYS A 365 16.87 9.07 15.01
N ASN A 366 15.62 9.06 15.45
CA ASN A 366 15.22 9.45 16.79
C ASN A 366 15.75 10.85 17.21
N ASP A 367 15.75 11.84 16.31
CA ASP A 367 16.36 13.14 16.62
C ASP A 367 15.69 13.81 17.84
N GLY A 368 16.49 14.22 18.82
CA GLY A 368 16.01 14.74 20.11
C GLY A 368 15.57 13.69 21.13
N PHE A 369 15.71 12.39 20.84
CA PHE A 369 15.41 11.26 21.73
C PHE A 369 16.65 10.37 21.93
N ASP A 370 16.49 9.28 22.70
CA ASP A 370 17.54 8.28 22.84
C ASP A 370 17.80 7.59 21.47
N PRO A 371 19.07 7.41 21.08
CA PRO A 371 19.42 6.85 19.78
C PRO A 371 18.97 5.40 19.67
N THR A 372 18.53 5.01 18.47
CA THR A 372 18.23 3.61 18.14
C THR A 372 19.42 2.91 17.49
N THR A 373 19.57 1.62 17.74
CA THR A 373 20.51 0.75 17.01
C THR A 373 19.90 0.14 15.74
N ALA A 374 18.61 0.36 15.52
CA ALA A 374 17.92 -0.09 14.32
C ALA A 374 18.38 0.67 13.07
N SER A 375 18.30 -0.01 11.93
CA SER A 375 18.57 0.57 10.60
C SER A 375 17.28 0.51 9.81
N LEU A 376 17.02 1.54 9.01
CA LEU A 376 15.92 1.51 8.06
C LEU A 376 16.35 0.61 6.89
N ASP A 377 15.71 -0.54 6.71
CA ASP A 377 16.13 -1.55 5.74
C ASP A 377 14.93 -2.22 5.11
N ALA A 378 14.93 -2.34 3.78
CA ALA A 378 13.78 -2.79 2.98
C ALA A 378 12.46 -2.05 3.36
N PRO A 379 12.40 -0.70 3.27
CA PRO A 379 11.13 0.00 3.40
C PRO A 379 10.21 -0.39 2.25
N ASP A 380 9.03 -0.85 2.58
CA ASP A 380 8.04 -1.39 1.66
C ASP A 380 6.79 -0.51 1.69
N ASN A 381 5.89 -0.74 2.65
CA ASN A 381 4.66 0.01 2.63
C ASN A 381 4.80 1.41 3.22
N LEU A 382 3.85 2.28 2.85
CA LEU A 382 3.68 3.59 3.42
C LEU A 382 2.26 3.72 3.99
N ALA A 383 2.13 4.48 5.07
CA ALA A 383 0.82 4.84 5.59
C ALA A 383 0.75 6.33 5.91
N GLN A 384 -0.41 6.93 5.69
CA GLN A 384 -0.63 8.34 6.01
C GLN A 384 -1.75 8.54 7.05
N ASP A 385 -1.42 9.21 8.16
CA ASP A 385 -2.44 9.63 9.13
C ASP A 385 -3.28 10.80 8.62
N ALA A 386 -4.36 11.14 9.34
CA ALA A 386 -5.25 12.23 8.92
C ALA A 386 -4.62 13.63 9.00
N LEU A 387 -3.45 13.78 9.63
CA LEU A 387 -2.66 15.01 9.59
C LEU A 387 -1.72 15.05 8.38
N GLY A 388 -1.50 13.91 7.73
CA GLY A 388 -0.63 13.76 6.57
C GLY A 388 0.78 13.29 6.91
N ASN A 389 1.03 12.86 8.16
CA ASN A 389 2.33 12.29 8.51
C ASN A 389 2.51 10.93 7.86
N ILE A 390 3.73 10.63 7.43
CA ILE A 390 4.08 9.37 6.77
C ILE A 390 4.67 8.40 7.79
N TYR A 391 4.18 7.17 7.74
CA TYR A 391 4.73 6.00 8.41
C TYR A 391 5.34 5.10 7.35
N ILE A 392 6.47 4.49 7.67
CA ILE A 392 7.25 3.63 6.78
C ILE A 392 7.27 2.25 7.42
N ILE A 393 6.89 1.23 6.68
CA ILE A 393 6.77 -0.15 7.14
C ILE A 393 7.82 -0.97 6.39
N GLU A 394 8.56 -1.83 7.09
CA GLU A 394 9.61 -2.65 6.48
C GLU A 394 9.14 -4.07 6.16
N ASP A 395 9.59 -4.55 4.99
CA ASP A 395 9.59 -5.95 4.55
C ASP A 395 10.88 -6.66 5.03
N ASN A 396 11.11 -6.67 6.34
CA ASN A 396 12.30 -7.29 6.96
C ASN A 396 11.89 -7.88 8.31
N PRO A 397 12.60 -8.86 8.90
CA PRO A 397 13.63 -9.71 8.33
C PRO A 397 13.14 -10.85 7.44
N ASN A 398 11.83 -11.00 7.19
CA ASN A 398 11.18 -12.14 6.52
C ASN A 398 11.97 -13.47 6.69
N THR A 399 12.30 -13.82 7.95
CA THR A 399 13.28 -14.86 8.29
C THR A 399 12.77 -15.86 9.31
N THR A 400 13.19 -17.11 9.15
CA THR A 400 13.01 -18.17 10.15
C THR A 400 14.07 -18.11 11.27
N GLN A 401 15.10 -17.28 11.15
CA GLN A 401 16.19 -17.21 12.15
C GLN A 401 15.74 -16.54 13.46
N ILE A 402 15.51 -17.37 14.48
CA ILE A 402 15.25 -16.89 15.85
C ILE A 402 16.42 -16.05 16.36
N GLY A 403 16.11 -14.88 16.91
CA GLY A 403 17.11 -13.94 17.41
C GLY A 403 17.65 -12.95 16.37
N ALA A 404 17.25 -13.06 15.09
CA ALA A 404 17.44 -11.98 14.12
C ALA A 404 16.59 -10.74 14.50
N ASN A 405 16.97 -9.56 14.03
CA ASN A 405 16.20 -8.34 14.25
C ASN A 405 14.91 -8.39 13.44
N GLY A 406 13.80 -7.99 14.06
CA GLY A 406 12.49 -7.85 13.45
C GLY A 406 12.33 -6.63 12.54
N GLY A 407 11.27 -6.61 11.75
CA GLY A 407 10.90 -5.49 10.88
C GLY A 407 10.36 -4.33 11.67
N ASP A 408 10.82 -3.14 11.33
CA ASP A 408 10.50 -1.93 12.05
C ASP A 408 9.43 -1.10 11.31
N VAL A 409 8.65 -0.34 12.08
CA VAL A 409 7.79 0.72 11.54
C VAL A 409 8.33 2.05 12.03
N TRP A 410 8.56 2.97 11.12
CA TRP A 410 9.14 4.28 11.37
C TRP A 410 8.11 5.39 11.17
N PHE A 411 8.19 6.43 11.99
CA PHE A 411 7.45 7.67 11.80
C PHE A 411 8.38 8.71 11.14
N ALA A 412 8.04 9.19 9.95
CA ALA A 412 8.81 10.21 9.27
C ALA A 412 8.38 11.62 9.72
N ARG A 413 9.27 12.29 10.44
CA ARG A 413 9.05 13.62 11.02
C ARG A 413 9.48 14.69 10.03
N ASP A 414 8.55 15.23 9.24
CA ASP A 414 8.75 16.35 8.30
C ASP A 414 8.00 17.60 8.79
N THR A 415 8.47 18.18 9.90
CA THR A 415 7.79 19.24 10.65
C THR A 415 7.52 20.53 9.86
N ASN A 416 8.26 20.75 8.78
CA ASN A 416 8.08 21.89 7.90
C ASN A 416 7.24 21.54 6.64
N ASN A 417 6.98 20.25 6.41
CA ASN A 417 6.20 19.68 5.31
C ASN A 417 6.67 20.16 3.94
N ASP A 418 7.98 20.06 3.69
CA ASP A 418 8.62 20.40 2.41
C ASP A 418 8.96 19.18 1.55
N GLY A 419 8.64 17.98 2.04
CA GLY A 419 8.89 16.72 1.37
C GLY A 419 10.29 16.16 1.63
N VAL A 420 10.93 16.58 2.73
CA VAL A 420 12.19 16.03 3.26
C VAL A 420 12.05 15.88 4.78
N ALA A 421 12.09 14.65 5.29
CA ALA A 421 11.99 14.41 6.72
C ALA A 421 13.23 14.91 7.47
N GLU A 422 13.02 15.54 8.64
CA GLU A 422 14.08 15.89 9.57
C GLU A 422 14.56 14.69 10.40
N SER A 423 13.68 13.71 10.66
CA SER A 423 13.99 12.48 11.40
C SER A 423 13.11 11.32 10.93
N VAL A 424 13.61 10.10 11.05
CA VAL A 424 12.79 8.89 11.13
C VAL A 424 12.85 8.34 12.55
N ASP A 425 11.68 8.16 13.16
CA ASP A 425 11.57 7.75 14.57
C ASP A 425 11.04 6.33 14.67
N HIS A 426 11.80 5.47 15.33
CA HIS A 426 11.49 4.04 15.44
C HIS A 426 10.22 3.85 16.29
N MET A 427 9.10 3.48 15.66
CA MET A 427 7.79 3.37 16.30
C MET A 427 7.47 1.95 16.72
N LEU A 428 7.49 0.97 15.81
CA LEU A 428 7.14 -0.42 16.12
C LEU A 428 8.28 -1.34 15.71
N SER A 429 8.36 -2.52 16.33
CA SER A 429 9.25 -3.57 15.85
C SER A 429 8.63 -4.96 16.00
N LEU A 430 8.50 -5.68 14.88
CA LEU A 430 7.79 -6.96 14.76
C LEU A 430 8.65 -8.12 15.28
N GLY A 431 8.11 -8.95 16.16
CA GLY A 431 8.82 -10.11 16.73
C GLY A 431 8.42 -11.46 16.13
N VAL A 432 7.66 -11.50 15.03
CA VAL A 432 7.04 -12.72 14.51
C VAL A 432 7.96 -13.43 13.50
N ASN A 433 7.92 -14.76 13.49
CA ASN A 433 8.80 -15.60 12.67
C ASN A 433 8.31 -15.67 11.22
N GLN A 434 9.22 -15.50 10.26
CA GLN A 434 8.93 -15.57 8.83
C GLN A 434 7.75 -14.67 8.42
N SER A 435 7.79 -13.41 8.83
CA SER A 435 6.72 -12.45 8.56
C SER A 435 7.29 -11.05 8.37
N GLU A 436 6.61 -10.23 7.59
CA GLU A 436 6.64 -8.78 7.69
C GLU A 436 5.35 -8.23 8.29
N ALA A 437 5.42 -6.93 8.60
CA ALA A 437 4.24 -6.13 8.81
C ALA A 437 3.84 -5.55 7.45
N THR A 438 2.55 -5.58 7.13
CA THR A 438 2.06 -4.98 5.89
C THR A 438 0.70 -4.30 6.06
N GLY A 439 0.29 -3.50 5.06
CA GLY A 439 -1.03 -2.94 4.93
C GLY A 439 -1.44 -2.02 6.07
N MET A 440 -0.48 -1.27 6.62
CA MET A 440 -0.80 -0.30 7.65
C MET A 440 -1.70 0.79 7.08
N ILE A 441 -2.91 0.95 7.63
CA ILE A 441 -3.85 1.97 7.15
C ILE A 441 -4.65 2.59 8.29
N PHE A 442 -4.81 3.92 8.27
CA PHE A 442 -5.59 4.64 9.29
C PHE A 442 -7.09 4.49 9.06
N ASN A 443 -7.87 4.45 10.13
CA ASN A 443 -9.32 4.35 10.02
C ASN A 443 -9.94 5.71 9.59
N PRO A 444 -10.70 5.77 8.48
CA PRO A 444 -11.24 7.02 7.93
C PRO A 444 -12.18 7.78 8.85
N VAL A 445 -12.89 7.08 9.74
CA VAL A 445 -13.92 7.65 10.62
C VAL A 445 -13.48 7.73 12.08
N LYS A 446 -12.36 7.09 12.41
CA LYS A 446 -11.72 7.14 13.73
C LYS A 446 -10.21 7.33 13.57
N PRO A 447 -9.76 8.57 13.31
CA PRO A 447 -8.38 8.81 12.88
C PRO A 447 -7.33 8.53 13.98
N THR A 448 -7.74 8.12 15.19
CA THR A 448 -6.85 7.65 16.27
C THR A 448 -6.65 6.14 16.29
N GLU A 449 -7.19 5.42 15.31
CA GLU A 449 -7.05 3.98 15.12
C GLU A 449 -6.43 3.73 13.74
N PHE A 450 -5.55 2.75 13.64
CA PHE A 450 -5.07 2.19 12.37
C PHE A 450 -5.08 0.66 12.43
N ALA A 451 -5.19 0.02 11.28
CA ALA A 451 -5.00 -1.42 11.14
C ALA A 451 -3.58 -1.69 10.60
N ILE A 452 -3.00 -2.84 10.93
CA ILE A 452 -1.76 -3.36 10.35
C ILE A 452 -1.80 -4.90 10.36
N ALA A 453 -1.30 -5.54 9.32
CA ALA A 453 -1.27 -6.99 9.18
C ALA A 453 0.10 -7.57 9.60
N VAL A 454 0.08 -8.82 10.07
CA VAL A 454 1.25 -9.69 10.09
C VAL A 454 1.05 -10.69 8.97
N GLN A 455 1.87 -10.60 7.93
CA GLN A 455 1.74 -11.41 6.73
C GLN A 455 2.54 -12.71 6.85
N HIS A 456 1.96 -13.78 6.30
CA HIS A 456 2.58 -15.07 6.01
C HIS A 456 3.48 -15.68 7.10
N PRO A 457 3.18 -15.50 8.41
CA PRO A 457 4.06 -15.99 9.47
C PRO A 457 4.29 -17.49 9.32
N ALA A 458 5.39 -17.99 9.86
CA ALA A 458 5.67 -19.43 9.87
C ALA A 458 4.53 -20.26 10.48
N SER A 459 3.67 -19.65 11.32
CA SER A 459 2.48 -20.28 11.89
C SER A 459 1.33 -20.48 10.89
N THR A 460 1.36 -19.88 9.71
CA THR A 460 0.41 -20.15 8.61
C THR A 460 0.56 -21.57 8.07
N ASP A 461 1.75 -22.18 8.20
CA ASP A 461 1.99 -23.60 7.92
C ASP A 461 1.51 -24.47 9.09
N LEU A 462 0.23 -24.86 9.05
CA LEU A 462 -0.40 -25.69 10.07
C LEU A 462 0.14 -27.12 10.14
N PHE A 463 0.88 -27.58 9.12
CA PHE A 463 1.53 -28.89 9.17
C PHE A 463 2.74 -28.84 10.10
N ASN A 464 3.55 -27.79 10.01
CA ASN A 464 4.74 -27.60 10.85
C ASN A 464 4.45 -26.90 12.19
N VAL A 465 3.42 -26.05 12.23
CA VAL A 465 2.98 -25.32 13.42
C VAL A 465 1.49 -25.58 13.67
N PRO A 466 1.14 -26.72 14.27
CA PRO A 466 -0.23 -27.01 14.64
C PRO A 466 -0.83 -25.88 15.50
N ASP A 467 -2.09 -25.55 15.26
CA ASP A 467 -2.82 -24.46 15.92
C ASP A 467 -2.17 -23.07 15.76
N GLY A 468 -1.38 -22.88 14.69
CA GLY A 468 -0.83 -21.61 14.27
C GLY A 468 -1.86 -20.49 14.22
N LEU A 469 -1.50 -19.27 14.64
CA LEU A 469 -2.38 -18.10 14.46
C LEU A 469 -2.60 -17.81 12.96
N GLY A 470 -1.53 -17.95 12.17
CA GLY A 470 -1.48 -17.58 10.77
C GLY A 470 -1.54 -16.06 10.56
N ASP A 471 -1.75 -15.67 9.30
CA ASP A 471 -1.96 -14.27 8.90
C ASP A 471 -3.01 -13.61 9.79
N ALA A 472 -2.70 -12.39 10.25
CA ALA A 472 -3.53 -11.72 11.26
C ALA A 472 -3.56 -10.21 11.07
N VAL A 473 -4.75 -9.64 11.25
CA VAL A 473 -4.97 -8.19 11.19
C VAL A 473 -5.14 -7.66 12.61
N TRP A 474 -4.45 -6.56 12.91
CA TRP A 474 -4.45 -5.93 14.23
C TRP A 474 -4.92 -4.50 14.14
N ASN A 475 -5.88 -4.13 14.98
CA ASN A 475 -6.22 -2.73 15.24
C ASN A 475 -5.32 -2.16 16.33
N VAL A 476 -4.79 -0.98 16.07
CA VAL A 476 -3.94 -0.24 16.99
C VAL A 476 -4.62 1.08 17.36
N GLU A 477 -4.97 1.24 18.63
CA GLU A 477 -5.55 2.46 19.19
C GLU A 477 -4.45 3.33 19.80
N ILE A 478 -4.36 4.61 19.37
CA ILE A 478 -3.49 5.61 19.99
C ILE A 478 -4.17 6.18 21.24
N LYS A 479 -3.75 5.71 22.42
CA LYS A 479 -4.26 6.17 23.71
C LYS A 479 -3.83 7.60 23.98
N GLN A 480 -4.72 8.37 24.60
CA GLN A 480 -4.37 9.72 25.05
C GLN A 480 -3.50 9.69 26.30
N THR A 481 -2.33 10.30 26.19
CA THR A 481 -1.40 10.64 27.28
C THR A 481 -1.35 12.16 27.46
N PRO A 482 -0.78 12.67 28.57
CA PRO A 482 -0.49 14.10 28.70
C PRO A 482 0.36 14.66 27.55
N GLU A 483 1.31 13.87 27.07
CA GLU A 483 2.31 14.23 26.06
C GLU A 483 1.70 14.32 24.66
N ASN A 484 0.84 13.37 24.26
CA ASN A 484 0.29 13.31 22.90
C ASN A 484 -1.09 13.99 22.75
N LYS A 485 -1.62 14.60 23.80
CA LYS A 485 -2.98 15.18 23.81
C LYS A 485 -3.20 16.20 22.70
N GLN A 486 -2.20 17.00 22.34
CA GLN A 486 -2.33 18.00 21.28
C GLN A 486 -2.41 17.34 19.90
N PHE A 487 -1.55 16.35 19.66
CA PHE A 487 -1.57 15.53 18.45
C PHE A 487 -2.94 14.87 18.25
N LEU A 488 -3.45 14.16 19.26
CA LEU A 488 -4.76 13.51 19.17
C LEU A 488 -5.92 14.49 18.99
N LYS A 489 -5.81 15.69 19.58
CA LYS A 489 -6.80 16.74 19.36
C LYS A 489 -6.80 17.22 17.90
N ALA A 490 -5.62 17.39 17.30
CA ALA A 490 -5.48 17.79 15.90
C ALA A 490 -6.01 16.69 14.98
N LEU A 491 -5.63 15.44 15.23
CA LEU A 491 -6.06 14.26 14.48
C LEU A 491 -7.59 14.12 14.45
N LYS A 492 -8.25 14.28 15.61
CA LYS A 492 -9.72 14.26 15.73
C LYS A 492 -10.42 15.48 15.11
N ALA A 493 -9.71 16.59 14.91
CA ALA A 493 -10.29 17.79 14.30
C ALA A 493 -10.42 17.65 12.78
N VAL A 494 -9.74 16.68 12.17
CA VAL A 494 -9.85 16.38 10.74
C VAL A 494 -11.17 15.66 10.51
N THR A 495 -12.17 16.39 10.00
CA THR A 495 -13.54 15.87 9.82
C THR A 495 -13.73 14.98 8.59
N LYS A 496 -12.72 14.93 7.70
CA LYS A 496 -12.58 14.01 6.57
C LYS A 496 -11.09 13.92 6.24
N ASN A 497 -10.50 12.74 6.31
CA ASN A 497 -9.18 12.53 5.72
C ASN A 497 -9.36 12.57 4.20
N PRO A 498 -8.72 13.49 3.44
CA PRO A 498 -8.81 13.47 1.98
C PRO A 498 -8.17 12.23 1.34
N ASN A 499 -7.42 11.44 2.12
CA ASN A 499 -6.69 10.25 1.69
C ASN A 499 -7.45 8.94 1.89
N LEU A 500 -8.57 8.95 2.62
CA LEU A 500 -9.32 7.75 2.99
C LEU A 500 -10.81 7.84 2.62
#